data_AF-A0A8D3A1I6-F1
#
_entry.id   AF-A0A8D3A1I6-F1
#
_cell.length_a   1.000
_cell.length_b   1.000
_cell.length_c   1.000
_cell.angle_alpha   90.00
_cell.angle_beta   90.00
_cell.angle_gamma   90.00
#
_symmetry.space_group_name_H-M   'P 1'
#
loop_
_entity.id
_entity.type
_entity.pdbx_description
1 polymer ?
#
loop_
_entity_poly.entity_id
_entity_poly.type
_entity_poly.pdbx_seq_one_letter_code
_entity_poly.pdbx_strand_id
1 'polypeptide(L)'
;MPLHDLTMLIAAASFLCFLCVCVRFRRPGQALWRTLVSEIMARTEKPLFRIAYTLYTRTRLGYMYYKRQMRKARERYPAGHSTAQPMDFNGMKIIPISVLSDNYSYLVIDTASSVAVAVDPADPQTVQAALEEEGVMLEAILCTHKHWDHSGGNKGLKKLHGSCRVYGNAADNIPGLTHPLSHKDCVTVGRMHFKALFTPGHTVGHMIYLLDGQAVGAPSSLFSGDLVFLSGCGRMFEGSSTTMLSSLDTVSSLSDDTLLWPGHEYAEDNLLFAAEVEPRNAARENKYQWVLQQRGQKLCTSPSTIREEKLYNPFLRSHSAELHLALGLQQFQDEDWTQFRARVLEELRKRKDLYNRRVLSYNSWKFKNLSAGEPKPNRTFSTRDIFAENLHISICIFPVFVVALHGQQHTVQKVQTVGTYCVAIHLI
;
A
#
# COMPACT_ATOMS: atom_id res chain seq x y z
N MET A 1 -12.81 -30.19 -26.44
CA MET A 1 -12.25 -29.06 -25.67
C MET A 1 -10.98 -28.60 -26.39
N PRO A 2 -10.79 -27.30 -26.64
CA PRO A 2 -9.55 -26.80 -27.23
C PRO A 2 -8.38 -27.05 -26.27
N LEU A 3 -7.19 -27.30 -26.83
CA LEU A 3 -5.97 -27.65 -26.09
C LEU A 3 -5.64 -26.66 -24.96
N HIS A 4 -6.05 -25.39 -25.14
CA HIS A 4 -5.84 -24.29 -24.21
C HIS A 4 -6.62 -24.42 -22.88
N ASP A 5 -7.80 -25.03 -22.92
CA ASP A 5 -8.62 -25.25 -21.71
C ASP A 5 -8.08 -26.41 -20.86
N LEU A 6 -7.50 -27.42 -21.51
CA LEU A 6 -6.89 -28.56 -20.82
C LEU A 6 -5.60 -28.13 -20.11
N THR A 7 -4.77 -27.30 -20.73
CA THR A 7 -3.58 -26.72 -20.10
C THR A 7 -3.91 -25.82 -18.91
N MET A 8 -4.99 -25.04 -19.00
CA MET A 8 -5.46 -24.20 -17.89
C MET A 8 -6.01 -25.02 -16.71
N LEU A 9 -6.75 -26.10 -17.01
CA LEU A 9 -7.27 -27.00 -15.98
C LEU A 9 -6.14 -27.74 -15.25
N ILE A 10 -5.14 -28.21 -15.99
CA ILE A 10 -3.96 -28.89 -15.44
C ILE A 10 -3.14 -27.92 -14.58
N ALA A 11 -2.91 -26.69 -15.05
CA ALA A 11 -2.19 -25.67 -14.27
C ALA A 11 -2.94 -25.29 -12.98
N ALA A 12 -4.26 -25.16 -13.03
CA ALA A 12 -5.09 -24.88 -11.86
C ALA A 12 -5.09 -26.05 -10.86
N ALA A 13 -5.19 -27.29 -11.35
CA ALA A 13 -5.13 -28.50 -10.52
C ALA A 13 -3.76 -28.66 -9.85
N SER A 14 -2.66 -28.43 -10.58
CA SER A 14 -1.30 -28.45 -10.03
C SER A 14 -1.08 -27.35 -8.99
N PHE A 15 -1.64 -26.15 -9.18
CA PHE A 15 -1.57 -25.06 -8.22
C PHE A 15 -2.37 -25.36 -6.94
N LEU A 16 -3.57 -25.97 -7.06
CA LEU A 16 -4.36 -26.42 -5.91
C LEU A 16 -3.68 -27.55 -5.13
N CYS A 17 -3.11 -28.54 -5.83
CA CYS A 17 -2.34 -29.62 -5.19
C CYS A 17 -1.12 -29.07 -4.45
N PHE A 18 -0.42 -28.10 -5.04
CA PHE A 18 0.72 -27.41 -4.42
C PHE A 18 0.29 -26.60 -3.18
N LEU A 19 -0.84 -25.88 -3.24
CA LEU A 19 -1.43 -25.18 -2.10
C LEU A 19 -1.79 -26.13 -0.94
N CYS A 20 -2.36 -27.30 -1.24
CA CYS A 20 -2.66 -28.33 -0.25
C CYS A 20 -1.40 -28.88 0.44
N VAL A 21 -0.31 -29.06 -0.30
CA VAL A 21 1.00 -29.45 0.26
C VAL A 21 1.58 -28.32 1.13
N CYS A 22 1.45 -27.05 0.71
CA CYS A 22 1.93 -25.89 1.48
C CYS A 22 1.15 -25.63 2.78
N VAL A 23 -0.13 -25.97 2.84
CA VAL A 23 -0.92 -25.91 4.09
C VAL A 23 -0.45 -26.97 5.11
N ARG A 24 0.15 -28.07 4.62
CA ARG A 24 0.59 -29.20 5.45
C ARG A 24 1.96 -29.01 6.12
N PHE A 25 2.83 -28.15 5.57
CA PHE A 25 4.16 -27.88 6.15
C PHE A 25 4.19 -26.59 7.00
N ARG A 26 4.28 -26.75 8.32
CA ARG A 26 4.24 -25.68 9.30
C ARG A 26 5.64 -25.11 9.58
N ARG A 27 5.75 -23.78 9.42
CA ARG A 27 6.69 -22.80 10.02
C ARG A 27 7.92 -22.30 9.23
N PRO A 28 8.92 -23.07 8.75
CA PRO A 28 10.09 -22.45 8.10
C PRO A 28 9.80 -21.93 6.68
N GLY A 29 8.87 -22.55 5.94
CA GLY A 29 8.51 -22.11 4.59
C GLY A 29 7.76 -20.77 4.52
N GLN A 30 7.12 -20.32 5.60
CA GLN A 30 6.29 -19.09 5.56
C GLN A 30 7.11 -17.80 5.44
N ALA A 31 8.35 -17.78 5.95
CA ALA A 31 9.21 -16.59 5.86
C ALA A 31 9.76 -16.43 4.44
N LEU A 32 10.32 -17.51 3.88
CA LEU A 32 10.79 -17.55 2.49
C LEU A 32 9.66 -17.25 1.51
N TRP A 33 8.46 -17.79 1.75
CA TRP A 33 7.28 -17.54 0.93
C TRP A 33 6.75 -16.11 1.06
N ARG A 34 6.84 -15.49 2.24
CA ARG A 34 6.49 -14.06 2.40
C ARG A 34 7.44 -13.17 1.63
N THR A 35 8.74 -13.48 1.63
CA THR A 35 9.74 -12.71 0.88
C THR A 35 9.55 -12.93 -0.62
N LEU A 36 9.40 -14.18 -1.06
CA LEU A 36 9.16 -14.54 -2.45
C LEU A 36 7.85 -13.91 -2.99
N VAL A 37 6.77 -13.96 -2.22
CA VAL A 37 5.50 -13.30 -2.63
C VAL A 37 5.61 -11.79 -2.54
N SER A 38 6.31 -11.23 -1.57
CA SER A 38 6.58 -9.78 -1.54
C SER A 38 7.36 -9.33 -2.77
N GLU A 39 8.37 -10.09 -3.20
CA GLU A 39 9.16 -9.81 -4.41
C GLU A 39 8.38 -10.04 -5.70
N ILE A 40 7.53 -11.08 -5.77
CA ILE A 40 6.62 -11.32 -6.89
C ILE A 40 5.57 -10.21 -6.98
N MET A 41 5.06 -9.73 -5.84
CA MET A 41 4.06 -8.65 -5.77
C MET A 41 4.67 -7.26 -6.00
N ALA A 42 6.00 -7.10 -5.83
CA ALA A 42 6.72 -5.85 -6.12
C ALA A 42 7.04 -5.68 -7.62
N ARG A 43 6.91 -6.74 -8.43
CA ARG A 43 7.11 -6.69 -9.89
C ARG A 43 5.75 -6.68 -10.59
N THR A 44 5.26 -5.48 -10.87
CA THR A 44 3.96 -5.15 -11.49
C THR A 44 3.77 -5.67 -12.93
N GLU A 45 4.64 -6.54 -13.45
CA GLU A 45 4.59 -6.99 -14.85
C GLU A 45 4.56 -8.51 -15.07
N LYS A 46 4.01 -9.31 -14.14
CA LYS A 46 3.95 -10.77 -14.36
C LYS A 46 2.53 -11.35 -14.42
N PRO A 47 2.27 -12.33 -15.31
CA PRO A 47 1.00 -13.06 -15.40
C PRO A 47 0.49 -13.56 -14.04
N LEU A 48 1.41 -13.98 -13.16
CA LEU A 48 1.10 -14.42 -11.80
C LEU A 48 0.48 -13.32 -10.92
N PHE A 49 0.97 -12.08 -11.02
CA PHE A 49 0.35 -10.95 -10.31
C PHE A 49 -1.07 -10.74 -10.80
N ARG A 50 -1.28 -10.71 -12.13
CA ARG A 50 -2.63 -10.54 -12.72
C ARG A 50 -3.58 -11.65 -12.29
N ILE A 51 -3.12 -12.90 -12.23
CA ILE A 51 -3.91 -14.03 -11.73
C ILE A 51 -4.25 -13.82 -10.25
N ALA A 52 -3.26 -13.58 -9.39
CA ALA A 52 -3.46 -13.40 -7.95
C ALA A 52 -4.39 -12.21 -7.63
N TYR A 53 -4.18 -11.09 -8.33
CA TYR A 53 -5.00 -9.89 -8.22
C TYR A 53 -6.44 -10.12 -8.73
N THR A 54 -6.61 -10.88 -9.80
CA THR A 54 -7.95 -11.31 -10.27
C THR A 54 -8.64 -12.20 -9.25
N LEU A 55 -7.91 -13.14 -8.63
CA LEU A 55 -8.45 -13.98 -7.55
C LEU A 55 -8.87 -13.14 -6.34
N TYR A 56 -8.07 -12.13 -5.98
CA TYR A 56 -8.37 -11.20 -4.89
C TYR A 56 -9.62 -10.37 -5.19
N THR A 57 -9.73 -9.77 -6.37
CA THR A 57 -10.81 -8.82 -6.68
C THR A 57 -12.11 -9.48 -7.14
N ARG A 58 -12.05 -10.65 -7.81
CA ARG A 58 -13.22 -11.24 -8.49
C ARG A 58 -13.78 -12.51 -7.87
N THR A 59 -13.15 -13.07 -6.84
CA THR A 59 -13.57 -14.36 -6.29
C THR A 59 -13.82 -14.33 -4.79
N ARG A 60 -14.52 -15.36 -4.29
CA ARG A 60 -14.71 -15.58 -2.85
C ARG A 60 -13.40 -15.78 -2.09
N LEU A 61 -12.30 -16.17 -2.76
CA LEU A 61 -10.99 -16.32 -2.13
C LEU A 61 -10.46 -14.98 -1.63
N GLY A 62 -10.62 -13.91 -2.41
CA GLY A 62 -10.27 -12.56 -1.97
C GLY A 62 -11.06 -12.12 -0.75
N TYR A 63 -12.37 -12.34 -0.75
CA TYR A 63 -13.21 -12.09 0.42
C TYR A 63 -12.78 -12.92 1.65
N MET A 64 -12.41 -14.20 1.46
CA MET A 64 -11.87 -15.03 2.54
C MET A 64 -10.51 -14.52 3.06
N TYR A 65 -9.65 -14.03 2.16
CA TYR A 65 -8.37 -13.41 2.51
C TYR A 65 -8.59 -12.14 3.34
N TYR A 66 -9.47 -11.25 2.90
CA TYR A 66 -9.88 -10.04 3.63
C TYR A 66 -10.39 -10.38 5.03
N LYS A 67 -11.35 -11.31 5.17
CA LYS A 67 -11.85 -11.74 6.48
C LYS A 67 -10.75 -12.28 7.39
N ARG A 68 -9.76 -12.98 6.82
CA ARG A 68 -8.59 -13.44 7.57
C ARG A 68 -7.71 -12.27 8.01
N GLN A 69 -7.53 -11.25 7.18
CA GLN A 69 -6.77 -10.05 7.55
C GLN A 69 -7.48 -9.27 8.65
N MET A 70 -8.80 -9.08 8.57
CA MET A 70 -9.58 -8.50 9.66
C MET A 70 -9.36 -9.23 10.99
N ARG A 71 -9.50 -10.57 10.98
CA ARG A 71 -9.32 -11.35 12.21
C ARG A 71 -7.94 -11.15 12.82
N LYS A 72 -6.89 -11.22 11.99
CA LYS A 72 -5.51 -10.99 12.43
C LYS A 72 -5.28 -9.57 12.93
N ALA A 73 -5.88 -8.58 12.27
CA ALA A 73 -5.79 -7.19 12.65
C ALA A 73 -6.40 -6.96 14.04
N ARG A 74 -7.59 -7.49 14.30
CA ARG A 74 -8.22 -7.41 15.64
C ARG A 74 -7.44 -8.14 16.72
N GLU A 75 -6.84 -9.29 16.39
CA GLU A 75 -5.95 -10.01 17.32
C GLU A 75 -4.70 -9.17 17.65
N ARG A 76 -4.16 -8.43 16.68
CA ARG A 76 -2.92 -7.64 16.85
C ARG A 76 -3.18 -6.24 17.44
N TYR A 77 -4.29 -5.63 17.06
CA TYR A 77 -4.67 -4.25 17.35
C TYR A 77 -6.13 -4.24 17.86
N PRO A 78 -6.39 -4.73 19.09
CA PRO A 78 -7.75 -4.84 19.61
C PRO A 78 -8.46 -3.48 19.78
N ALA A 79 -7.70 -2.40 19.99
CA ALA A 79 -8.19 -1.03 20.05
C ALA A 79 -7.92 -0.24 18.74
N GLY A 80 -7.64 -0.94 17.64
CA GLY A 80 -7.23 -0.32 16.38
C GLY A 80 -5.72 -0.01 16.30
N HIS A 81 -5.23 0.24 15.08
CA HIS A 81 -3.81 0.52 14.82
C HIS A 81 -3.42 1.97 15.13
N SER A 82 -4.40 2.82 15.39
CA SER A 82 -4.24 4.19 15.85
C SER A 82 -5.46 4.66 16.65
N THR A 83 -5.23 5.63 17.52
CA THR A 83 -6.27 6.34 18.27
C THR A 83 -6.92 7.37 17.36
N ALA A 84 -8.25 7.38 17.35
CA ALA A 84 -9.04 8.34 16.60
C ALA A 84 -8.74 9.78 17.06
N GLN A 85 -8.72 10.70 16.11
CA GLN A 85 -8.60 12.14 16.35
C GLN A 85 -9.80 12.78 15.62
N PRO A 86 -10.98 12.86 16.26
CA PRO A 86 -12.13 13.52 15.68
C PRO A 86 -11.83 14.99 15.36
N MET A 87 -12.41 15.49 14.26
CA MET A 87 -12.39 16.89 13.91
C MET A 87 -13.81 17.44 13.90
N ASP A 88 -14.07 18.38 14.80
CA ASP A 88 -15.35 19.05 14.94
C ASP A 88 -15.35 20.39 14.20
N PHE A 89 -16.44 20.63 13.48
CA PHE A 89 -16.77 21.87 12.78
C PHE A 89 -18.17 22.32 13.21
N ASN A 90 -18.64 23.47 12.72
CA ASN A 90 -19.95 23.99 13.09
C ASN A 90 -21.10 23.06 12.62
N GLY A 91 -21.53 22.16 13.51
CA GLY A 91 -22.59 21.20 13.22
C GLY A 91 -22.13 19.97 12.43
N MET A 92 -20.83 19.72 12.30
CA MET A 92 -20.32 18.55 11.57
C MET A 92 -19.11 17.96 12.29
N LYS A 93 -18.99 16.63 12.30
CA LYS A 93 -17.84 15.92 12.90
C LYS A 93 -17.28 14.91 11.90
N ILE A 94 -15.96 14.83 11.77
CA ILE A 94 -15.26 13.79 10.99
C ILE A 94 -14.45 12.92 11.94
N ILE A 95 -14.67 11.61 11.93
CA ILE A 95 -13.98 10.65 12.80
C ILE A 95 -13.19 9.66 11.93
N PRO A 96 -11.85 9.64 12.03
CA PRO A 96 -11.06 8.55 11.47
C PRO A 96 -11.21 7.29 12.32
N ILE A 97 -11.69 6.21 11.71
CA ILE A 97 -11.87 4.90 12.33
C ILE A 97 -10.75 3.99 11.86
N SER A 98 -9.86 3.61 12.78
CA SER A 98 -8.78 2.69 12.48
C SER A 98 -9.32 1.26 12.29
N VAL A 99 -9.13 0.72 11.09
CA VAL A 99 -9.58 -0.61 10.70
C VAL A 99 -8.43 -1.39 10.09
N LEU A 100 -8.52 -2.72 10.15
CA LEU A 100 -7.45 -3.61 9.65
C LEU A 100 -6.08 -3.27 10.29
N SER A 101 -5.00 -3.38 9.51
CA SER A 101 -3.64 -3.16 10.04
C SER A 101 -3.18 -1.71 9.92
N ASP A 102 -3.70 -0.98 8.93
CA ASP A 102 -3.29 0.39 8.61
C ASP A 102 -4.36 1.19 7.85
N ASN A 103 -5.55 0.64 7.61
CA ASN A 103 -6.62 1.33 6.88
C ASN A 103 -7.38 2.33 7.77
N TYR A 104 -7.90 3.39 7.16
CA TYR A 104 -8.89 4.27 7.76
C TYR A 104 -10.22 4.17 7.03
N SER A 105 -11.27 3.88 7.79
CA SER A 105 -12.62 4.29 7.41
C SER A 105 -12.89 5.68 7.99
N TYR A 106 -13.79 6.45 7.39
CA TYR A 106 -14.16 7.76 7.92
C TYR A 106 -15.65 7.82 8.20
N LEU A 107 -16.03 8.34 9.37
CA LEU A 107 -17.41 8.65 9.70
C LEU A 107 -17.59 10.16 9.67
N VAL A 108 -18.41 10.65 8.74
CA VAL A 108 -18.77 12.07 8.61
C VAL A 108 -20.18 12.22 9.15
N ILE A 109 -20.36 13.07 10.14
CA ILE A 109 -21.60 13.21 10.91
C ILE A 109 -22.13 14.63 10.74
N ASP A 110 -23.40 14.75 10.37
CA ASP A 110 -24.16 15.98 10.60
C ASP A 110 -24.76 15.91 12.01
N THR A 111 -24.20 16.69 12.93
CA THR A 111 -24.57 16.62 14.35
C THR A 111 -25.92 17.28 14.65
N ALA A 112 -26.47 18.08 13.74
CA ALA A 112 -27.80 18.67 13.94
C ALA A 112 -28.93 17.70 13.62
N SER A 113 -28.75 16.83 12.63
CA SER A 113 -29.76 15.83 12.24
C SER A 113 -29.43 14.41 12.69
N SER A 114 -28.32 14.20 13.40
CA SER A 114 -27.84 12.89 13.87
C SER A 114 -27.76 11.83 12.77
N VAL A 115 -27.34 12.23 11.56
CA VAL A 115 -27.13 11.33 10.43
C VAL A 115 -25.65 11.29 10.04
N ALA A 116 -25.22 10.16 9.50
CA ALA A 116 -23.83 9.92 9.15
C ALA A 116 -23.65 9.32 7.76
N VAL A 117 -22.49 9.62 7.19
CA VAL A 117 -21.93 9.01 5.99
C VAL A 117 -20.65 8.27 6.37
N ALA A 118 -20.55 7.00 5.98
CA ALA A 118 -19.32 6.23 6.14
C ALA A 118 -18.54 6.18 4.83
N VAL A 119 -17.29 6.57 4.84
CA VAL A 119 -16.36 6.42 3.71
C VAL A 119 -15.53 5.16 3.91
N ASP A 120 -15.51 4.29 2.89
CA ASP A 120 -14.76 3.03 2.87
C ASP A 120 -14.87 2.20 4.16
N PRO A 121 -16.09 1.78 4.57
CA PRO A 121 -16.29 1.04 5.81
C PRO A 121 -15.79 -0.40 5.70
N ALA A 122 -14.47 -0.59 5.79
CA ALA A 122 -13.82 -1.87 5.60
C ALA A 122 -14.23 -2.89 6.65
N ASP A 123 -14.30 -2.49 7.92
CA ASP A 123 -14.75 -3.33 9.03
C ASP A 123 -16.17 -2.92 9.47
N PRO A 124 -17.22 -3.66 9.08
CA PRO A 124 -18.59 -3.28 9.40
C PRO A 124 -18.88 -3.31 10.91
N GLN A 125 -18.15 -4.08 11.70
CA GLN A 125 -18.40 -4.16 13.16
C GLN A 125 -17.77 -2.96 13.88
N THR A 126 -16.55 -2.57 13.49
CA THR A 126 -15.91 -1.37 14.05
C THR A 126 -16.68 -0.11 13.69
N VAL A 127 -17.14 0.00 12.44
CA VAL A 127 -17.96 1.15 12.00
C VAL A 127 -19.33 1.16 12.69
N GLN A 128 -19.96 0.00 12.87
CA GLN A 128 -21.22 -0.11 13.62
C GLN A 128 -21.06 0.35 15.08
N ALA A 129 -19.97 -0.04 15.75
CA ALA A 129 -19.69 0.42 17.11
C ALA A 129 -19.53 1.94 17.20
N ALA A 130 -18.83 2.55 16.24
CA ALA A 130 -18.68 4.01 16.18
C ALA A 130 -20.01 4.75 15.94
N LEU A 131 -20.90 4.19 15.10
CA LEU A 131 -22.25 4.72 14.89
C LEU A 131 -23.08 4.69 16.18
N GLU A 132 -22.99 3.59 16.93
CA GLU A 132 -23.68 3.41 18.22
C GLU A 132 -23.14 4.34 19.30
N GLU A 133 -21.82 4.49 19.39
CA GLU A 133 -21.15 5.39 20.34
C GLU A 133 -21.54 6.86 20.12
N GLU A 134 -21.61 7.29 18.86
CA GLU A 134 -22.02 8.66 18.51
C GLU A 134 -23.55 8.84 18.48
N GLY A 135 -24.34 7.76 18.58
CA GLY A 135 -25.80 7.82 18.57
C GLY A 135 -26.39 8.32 17.26
N VAL A 136 -25.80 7.95 16.11
CA VAL A 136 -26.16 8.48 14.78
C VAL A 136 -26.64 7.39 13.82
N MET A 137 -27.47 7.80 12.85
CA MET A 137 -28.02 6.90 11.83
C MET A 137 -27.16 6.90 10.55
N LEU A 138 -26.81 5.72 10.05
CA LEU A 138 -26.08 5.60 8.79
C LEU A 138 -27.01 5.75 7.57
N GLU A 139 -26.87 6.85 6.84
CA GLU A 139 -27.69 7.18 5.66
C GLU A 139 -27.00 6.78 4.34
N ALA A 140 -25.68 6.89 4.29
CA ALA A 140 -24.93 6.60 3.08
C ALA A 140 -23.55 6.00 3.34
N ILE A 141 -23.09 5.20 2.38
CA ILE A 141 -21.72 4.73 2.25
C ILE A 141 -21.13 5.31 0.98
N LEU A 142 -20.00 6.00 1.08
CA LEU A 142 -19.19 6.43 -0.06
C LEU A 142 -18.01 5.47 -0.21
N CYS A 143 -18.01 4.67 -1.27
CA CYS A 143 -16.94 3.70 -1.52
C CYS A 143 -16.02 4.24 -2.62
N THR A 144 -14.73 4.42 -2.31
CA THR A 144 -13.74 4.98 -3.24
C THR A 144 -13.43 3.98 -4.35
N HIS A 145 -13.26 2.70 -4.01
CA HIS A 145 -12.94 1.65 -4.97
C HIS A 145 -13.24 0.24 -4.44
N LYS A 146 -13.07 -0.75 -5.31
CA LYS A 146 -13.54 -2.13 -5.08
C LYS A 146 -12.72 -3.01 -4.13
N HIS A 147 -11.53 -2.60 -3.69
CA HIS A 147 -10.72 -3.50 -2.88
C HIS A 147 -11.41 -3.81 -1.56
N TRP A 148 -11.18 -5.02 -1.06
CA TRP A 148 -11.96 -5.54 0.07
C TRP A 148 -11.65 -4.82 1.38
N ASP A 149 -10.46 -4.26 1.50
CA ASP A 149 -10.03 -3.42 2.60
C ASP A 149 -10.62 -1.99 2.58
N HIS A 150 -11.50 -1.69 1.61
CA HIS A 150 -12.31 -0.46 1.57
C HIS A 150 -13.81 -0.81 1.51
N SER A 151 -14.18 -1.74 0.64
CA SER A 151 -15.57 -2.09 0.34
C SER A 151 -16.11 -3.28 1.15
N GLY A 152 -15.28 -3.91 1.97
CA GLY A 152 -15.56 -5.19 2.62
C GLY A 152 -16.72 -5.18 3.61
N GLY A 153 -17.04 -4.03 4.21
CA GLY A 153 -18.17 -3.89 5.12
C GLY A 153 -19.46 -3.39 4.48
N ASN A 154 -19.45 -2.95 3.22
CA ASN A 154 -20.62 -2.34 2.56
C ASN A 154 -21.90 -3.17 2.70
N LYS A 155 -21.83 -4.46 2.32
CA LYS A 155 -22.98 -5.38 2.42
C LYS A 155 -23.38 -5.67 3.86
N GLY A 156 -22.42 -5.68 4.78
CA GLY A 156 -22.65 -5.93 6.20
C GLY A 156 -23.44 -4.78 6.84
N LEU A 157 -22.96 -3.55 6.66
CA LEU A 157 -23.63 -2.35 7.17
C LEU A 157 -24.98 -2.12 6.50
N LYS A 158 -25.10 -2.29 5.18
CA LYS A 158 -26.39 -2.16 4.50
C LYS A 158 -27.44 -3.16 5.02
N LYS A 159 -27.02 -4.36 5.43
CA LYS A 159 -27.94 -5.33 6.04
C LYS A 159 -28.46 -4.84 7.40
N LEU A 160 -27.64 -4.13 8.16
CA LEU A 160 -28.01 -3.54 9.45
C LEU A 160 -28.83 -2.25 9.28
N HIS A 161 -28.54 -1.47 8.25
CA HIS A 161 -29.17 -0.19 7.91
C HIS A 161 -29.86 -0.28 6.55
N GLY A 162 -31.10 -0.77 6.52
CA GLY A 162 -31.80 -1.13 5.28
C GLY A 162 -31.99 0.02 4.28
N SER A 163 -32.11 1.26 4.77
CA SER A 163 -32.23 2.48 3.95
C SER A 163 -30.88 3.01 3.43
N CYS A 164 -29.76 2.46 3.92
CA CYS A 164 -28.42 2.97 3.60
C CYS A 164 -28.12 2.84 2.10
N ARG A 165 -27.76 3.98 1.51
CA ARG A 165 -27.39 4.10 0.10
C ARG A 165 -25.89 3.89 -0.05
N VAL A 166 -25.50 2.89 -0.87
CA VAL A 166 -24.10 2.63 -1.21
C VAL A 166 -23.78 3.28 -2.55
N TYR A 167 -22.86 4.23 -2.51
CA TYR A 167 -22.36 5.01 -3.63
C TYR A 167 -20.96 4.57 -4.05
N GLY A 168 -20.64 4.76 -5.32
CA GLY A 168 -19.38 4.35 -5.91
C GLY A 168 -19.45 4.30 -7.44
N ASN A 169 -18.34 4.02 -8.11
CA ASN A 169 -18.35 3.88 -9.56
C ASN A 169 -18.78 2.46 -9.99
N ALA A 170 -19.60 2.37 -11.04
CA ALA A 170 -20.06 1.09 -11.57
C ALA A 170 -18.93 0.24 -12.19
N ALA A 171 -17.87 0.86 -12.72
CA ALA A 171 -16.75 0.16 -13.35
C ALA A 171 -15.98 -0.75 -12.37
N ASP A 172 -16.09 -0.48 -11.08
CA ASP A 172 -15.37 -1.22 -10.03
C ASP A 172 -16.18 -2.38 -9.42
N ASN A 173 -17.41 -2.64 -9.85
CA ASN A 173 -18.24 -3.73 -9.31
C ASN A 173 -18.32 -3.72 -7.77
N ILE A 174 -18.48 -2.53 -7.19
CA ILE A 174 -18.45 -2.31 -5.74
C ILE A 174 -19.48 -3.21 -5.03
N PRO A 175 -19.08 -4.00 -4.02
CA PRO A 175 -20.00 -4.84 -3.25
C PRO A 175 -21.13 -4.03 -2.62
N GLY A 176 -22.37 -4.37 -2.98
CA GLY A 176 -23.56 -3.74 -2.40
C GLY A 176 -23.93 -2.38 -3.00
N LEU A 177 -23.27 -1.97 -4.09
CA LEU A 177 -23.57 -0.74 -4.82
C LEU A 177 -25.06 -0.61 -5.14
N THR A 178 -25.60 0.59 -4.94
CA THR A 178 -27.01 0.91 -5.21
C THR A 178 -27.17 2.17 -6.05
N HIS A 179 -26.30 3.14 -5.84
CA HIS A 179 -26.35 4.45 -6.46
C HIS A 179 -25.02 4.67 -7.17
N PRO A 180 -24.86 4.18 -8.42
CA PRO A 180 -23.65 4.41 -9.18
C PRO A 180 -23.47 5.91 -9.43
N LEU A 181 -22.22 6.36 -9.39
CA LEU A 181 -21.84 7.76 -9.60
C LEU A 181 -20.87 7.89 -10.77
N SER A 182 -20.97 9.04 -11.44
CA SER A 182 -20.10 9.54 -12.49
C SER A 182 -19.26 10.72 -11.98
N HIS A 183 -18.31 11.16 -12.82
CA HIS A 183 -17.48 12.33 -12.51
C HIS A 183 -18.34 13.59 -12.30
N LYS A 184 -18.11 14.29 -11.19
CA LYS A 184 -18.80 15.51 -10.71
C LYS A 184 -20.24 15.32 -10.25
N ASP A 185 -20.74 14.09 -10.13
CA ASP A 185 -22.02 13.85 -9.47
C ASP A 185 -21.97 14.31 -8.00
N CYS A 186 -23.10 14.77 -7.48
CA CYS A 186 -23.21 15.28 -6.12
C CYS A 186 -24.05 14.34 -5.25
N VAL A 187 -23.61 14.11 -4.03
CA VAL A 187 -24.33 13.35 -2.99
C VAL A 187 -24.64 14.29 -1.84
N THR A 188 -25.91 14.32 -1.42
CA THR A 188 -26.36 15.13 -0.28
C THR A 188 -26.97 14.24 0.79
N VAL A 189 -26.53 14.42 2.04
CA VAL A 189 -27.01 13.73 3.24
C VAL A 189 -27.01 14.75 4.38
N GLY A 190 -28.19 15.09 4.92
CA GLY A 190 -28.30 16.23 5.84
C GLY A 190 -27.72 17.50 5.21
N ARG A 191 -26.84 18.19 5.93
CA ARG A 191 -26.06 19.36 5.46
C ARG A 191 -24.75 19.00 4.75
N MET A 192 -24.43 17.72 4.63
CA MET A 192 -23.19 17.27 3.97
C MET A 192 -23.40 17.21 2.46
N HIS A 193 -22.60 17.98 1.73
CA HIS A 193 -22.58 17.99 0.26
C HIS A 193 -21.25 17.46 -0.26
N PHE A 194 -21.28 16.29 -0.88
CA PHE A 194 -20.10 15.65 -1.46
C PHE A 194 -20.13 15.76 -2.98
N LYS A 195 -19.01 16.14 -3.59
CA LYS A 195 -18.76 16.02 -5.02
C LYS A 195 -17.91 14.77 -5.27
N ALA A 196 -18.42 13.84 -6.06
CA ALA A 196 -17.66 12.67 -6.49
C ALA A 196 -16.77 13.03 -7.68
N LEU A 197 -15.48 12.74 -7.59
CA LEU A 197 -14.52 12.98 -8.67
C LEU A 197 -13.98 11.62 -9.11
N PHE A 198 -14.23 11.28 -10.37
CA PHE A 198 -13.67 10.08 -11.01
C PHE A 198 -12.16 10.24 -11.19
N THR A 199 -11.39 9.30 -10.65
CA THR A 199 -9.92 9.36 -10.59
C THR A 199 -9.29 7.99 -10.85
N PRO A 200 -9.41 7.45 -12.08
CA PRO A 200 -8.84 6.15 -12.41
C PRO A 200 -7.31 6.15 -12.23
N GLY A 201 -6.76 5.00 -11.90
CA GLY A 201 -5.31 4.86 -11.68
C GLY A 201 -5.00 3.66 -10.81
N HIS A 202 -5.41 3.73 -9.54
CA HIS A 202 -5.27 2.60 -8.62
C HIS A 202 -6.15 1.43 -9.05
N THR A 203 -7.44 1.71 -9.26
CA THR A 203 -8.38 0.83 -9.95
C THR A 203 -9.01 1.59 -11.13
N VAL A 204 -9.67 0.88 -12.04
CA VAL A 204 -10.38 1.49 -13.17
C VAL A 204 -11.56 2.35 -12.75
N GLY A 205 -12.22 2.01 -11.63
CA GLY A 205 -13.40 2.70 -11.12
C GLY A 205 -13.13 3.61 -9.93
N HIS A 206 -11.87 3.91 -9.60
CA HIS A 206 -11.56 4.67 -8.39
C HIS A 206 -12.19 6.07 -8.42
N MET A 207 -12.77 6.48 -7.28
CA MET A 207 -13.30 7.82 -7.05
C MET A 207 -12.77 8.41 -5.75
N ILE A 208 -12.68 9.73 -5.71
CA ILE A 208 -12.47 10.51 -4.49
C ILE A 208 -13.71 11.36 -4.21
N TYR A 209 -13.94 11.68 -2.93
CA TYR A 209 -15.12 12.44 -2.52
C TYR A 209 -14.69 13.74 -1.84
N LEU A 210 -15.11 14.87 -2.40
CA LEU A 210 -14.84 16.20 -1.86
C LEU A 210 -16.08 16.71 -1.12
N LEU A 211 -16.00 16.75 0.20
CA LEU A 211 -16.99 17.37 1.07
C LEU A 211 -16.81 18.89 1.06
N ASP A 212 -17.88 19.61 0.72
CA ASP A 212 -17.91 21.07 0.79
C ASP A 212 -17.97 21.55 2.25
N GLY A 213 -16.93 22.28 2.65
CA GLY A 213 -16.84 22.87 3.99
C GLY A 213 -17.53 24.23 4.14
N GLN A 214 -17.94 24.88 3.04
CA GLN A 214 -18.48 26.25 3.08
C GLN A 214 -19.76 26.34 3.94
N ALA A 215 -20.62 25.33 3.86
CA ALA A 215 -21.89 25.28 4.60
C ALA A 215 -21.69 25.30 6.13
N VAL A 216 -20.51 24.92 6.62
CA VAL A 216 -20.18 24.84 8.05
C VAL A 216 -19.01 25.74 8.44
N GLY A 217 -18.60 26.66 7.56
CA GLY A 217 -17.52 27.60 7.81
C GLY A 217 -16.16 26.92 8.03
N ALA A 218 -15.91 25.80 7.35
CA ALA A 218 -14.67 25.03 7.44
C ALA A 218 -14.02 24.86 6.06
N PRO A 219 -12.73 24.50 5.99
CA PRO A 219 -12.13 24.06 4.74
C PRO A 219 -12.81 22.79 4.21
N SER A 220 -12.84 22.63 2.88
CA SER A 220 -13.33 21.40 2.27
C SER A 220 -12.49 20.18 2.68
N SER A 221 -13.10 19.00 2.69
CA SER A 221 -12.43 17.74 3.07
C SER A 221 -12.45 16.74 1.91
N LEU A 222 -11.27 16.29 1.49
CA LEU A 222 -11.08 15.29 0.44
C LEU A 222 -10.84 13.91 1.05
N PHE A 223 -11.74 12.97 0.78
CA PHE A 223 -11.53 11.56 1.05
C PHE A 223 -10.94 10.89 -0.19
N SER A 224 -9.65 10.58 -0.13
CA SER A 224 -8.87 10.23 -1.34
C SER A 224 -8.75 8.74 -1.61
N GLY A 225 -9.19 7.88 -0.68
CA GLY A 225 -8.97 6.44 -0.77
C GLY A 225 -7.50 6.13 -1.07
N ASP A 226 -7.28 5.41 -2.15
CA ASP A 226 -5.97 4.94 -2.58
C ASP A 226 -5.38 5.74 -3.74
N LEU A 227 -5.93 6.92 -4.06
CA LEU A 227 -5.33 7.81 -5.04
C LEU A 227 -4.07 8.48 -4.48
N VAL A 228 -4.24 9.27 -3.42
CA VAL A 228 -3.19 10.06 -2.78
C VAL A 228 -3.17 9.79 -1.28
N PHE A 229 -1.97 9.63 -0.74
CA PHE A 229 -1.68 9.42 0.67
C PHE A 229 -0.83 10.58 1.19
N LEU A 230 -0.67 10.70 2.51
CA LEU A 230 0.37 11.58 3.05
C LEU A 230 1.74 11.19 2.47
N SER A 231 2.36 12.12 1.74
CA SER A 231 3.64 11.96 1.04
C SER A 231 3.69 10.81 0.01
N GLY A 232 2.56 10.28 -0.44
CA GLY A 232 2.51 9.12 -1.34
C GLY A 232 1.35 9.15 -2.33
N CYS A 233 1.32 8.14 -3.20
CA CYS A 233 0.18 7.80 -4.04
C CYS A 233 -0.05 6.28 -4.09
N GLY A 234 -1.23 5.88 -4.56
CA GLY A 234 -1.55 4.49 -4.84
C GLY A 234 -0.61 3.82 -5.82
N ARG A 235 -0.52 2.50 -5.72
CA ARG A 235 0.03 1.67 -6.82
C ARG A 235 -0.91 1.72 -8.02
N MET A 236 -0.37 1.69 -9.22
CA MET A 236 -1.15 1.72 -10.46
C MET A 236 -1.53 0.29 -10.88
N PHE A 237 -2.46 -0.36 -10.17
CA PHE A 237 -2.81 -1.76 -10.46
C PHE A 237 -3.56 -1.92 -11.77
N GLU A 238 -4.39 -0.95 -12.14
CA GLU A 238 -5.26 -1.03 -13.32
C GLU A 238 -5.21 0.21 -14.23
N GLY A 239 -4.38 1.19 -13.89
CA GLY A 239 -4.16 2.41 -14.68
C GLY A 239 -2.72 2.55 -15.17
N SER A 240 -2.52 3.50 -16.10
CA SER A 240 -1.20 3.92 -16.57
C SER A 240 -0.68 5.13 -15.78
N SER A 241 0.61 5.46 -15.95
CA SER A 241 1.18 6.71 -15.41
C SER A 241 0.46 7.94 -15.93
N THR A 242 0.08 7.98 -17.22
CA THR A 242 -0.72 9.09 -17.78
C THR A 242 -2.10 9.19 -17.12
N THR A 243 -2.77 8.05 -16.90
CA THR A 243 -4.07 8.01 -16.22
C THR A 243 -3.96 8.48 -14.77
N MET A 244 -2.98 7.97 -14.02
CA MET A 244 -2.73 8.37 -12.63
C MET A 244 -2.34 9.85 -12.53
N LEU A 245 -1.52 10.36 -13.46
CA LEU A 245 -1.13 11.76 -13.49
C LEU A 245 -2.34 12.69 -13.61
N SER A 246 -3.26 12.39 -14.54
CA SER A 246 -4.49 13.17 -14.69
C SER A 246 -5.35 13.19 -13.41
N SER A 247 -5.37 12.07 -12.68
CA SER A 247 -6.06 11.96 -11.40
C SER A 247 -5.36 12.76 -10.28
N LEU A 248 -4.03 12.75 -10.23
CA LEU A 248 -3.24 13.56 -9.29
C LEU A 248 -3.31 15.05 -9.61
N ASP A 249 -3.44 15.42 -10.89
CA ASP A 249 -3.65 16.82 -11.30
C ASP A 249 -5.02 17.33 -10.86
N THR A 250 -6.04 16.47 -10.84
CA THR A 250 -7.34 16.80 -10.23
C THR A 250 -7.19 17.18 -8.76
N VAL A 251 -6.44 16.39 -7.98
CA VAL A 251 -6.13 16.71 -6.57
C VAL A 251 -5.32 17.99 -6.45
N SER A 252 -4.31 18.17 -7.29
CA SER A 252 -3.43 19.35 -7.26
C SER A 252 -4.16 20.66 -7.60
N SER A 253 -5.27 20.57 -8.33
CA SER A 253 -6.13 21.72 -8.68
C SER A 253 -7.07 22.17 -7.57
N LEU A 254 -7.21 21.39 -6.49
CA LEU A 254 -8.05 21.76 -5.35
C LEU A 254 -7.44 22.92 -4.55
N SER A 255 -8.29 23.57 -3.75
CA SER A 255 -7.86 24.65 -2.86
C SER A 255 -6.81 24.15 -1.87
N ASP A 256 -5.80 24.98 -1.62
CA ASP A 256 -4.64 24.66 -0.78
C ASP A 256 -5.02 24.33 0.67
N ASP A 257 -6.11 24.90 1.19
CA ASP A 257 -6.62 24.64 2.53
C ASP A 257 -7.45 23.34 2.64
N THR A 258 -7.73 22.66 1.53
CA THR A 258 -8.49 21.40 1.52
C THR A 258 -7.80 20.36 2.40
N LEU A 259 -8.53 19.80 3.35
CA LEU A 259 -8.07 18.73 4.23
C LEU A 259 -8.01 17.41 3.47
N LEU A 260 -6.96 16.63 3.65
CA LEU A 260 -6.75 15.34 2.99
C LEU A 260 -6.91 14.17 3.97
N TRP A 261 -7.85 13.27 3.64
CA TRP A 261 -8.22 12.09 4.41
C TRP A 261 -7.95 10.80 3.59
N PRO A 262 -6.74 10.20 3.69
CA PRO A 262 -6.31 9.04 2.90
C PRO A 262 -6.83 7.69 3.37
N GLY A 263 -6.83 6.68 2.50
CA GLY A 263 -7.25 5.31 2.84
C GLY A 263 -6.36 4.59 3.85
N HIS A 264 -5.08 4.96 3.96
CA HIS A 264 -4.08 4.25 4.76
C HIS A 264 -3.13 5.14 5.55
N GLU A 265 -2.65 4.61 6.67
CA GLU A 265 -1.60 5.14 7.54
C GLU A 265 -0.18 4.82 7.00
N TYR A 266 0.13 5.33 5.81
CA TYR A 266 1.42 5.11 5.12
C TYR A 266 2.42 6.25 5.27
N ALA A 267 2.09 7.28 6.05
CA ALA A 267 2.85 8.54 6.11
C ALA A 267 4.34 8.32 6.42
N GLU A 268 4.68 7.46 7.40
CA GLU A 268 6.07 7.20 7.78
C GLU A 268 6.87 6.57 6.63
N ASP A 269 6.36 5.50 6.02
CA ASP A 269 7.02 4.79 4.92
C ASP A 269 7.11 5.65 3.65
N ASN A 270 6.10 6.49 3.42
CA ASN A 270 6.05 7.42 2.30
C ASN A 270 7.09 8.52 2.44
N LEU A 271 7.23 9.12 3.63
CA LEU A 271 8.21 10.17 3.91
C LEU A 271 9.64 9.61 3.89
N LEU A 272 9.86 8.39 4.35
CA LEU A 272 11.15 7.71 4.21
C LEU A 272 11.54 7.51 2.74
N PHE A 273 10.61 7.08 1.89
CA PHE A 273 10.89 7.01 0.45
C PHE A 273 11.12 8.40 -0.15
N ALA A 274 10.33 9.40 0.24
CA ALA A 274 10.51 10.77 -0.24
C ALA A 274 11.92 11.31 0.12
N ALA A 275 12.54 10.81 1.20
CA ALA A 275 13.92 11.14 1.55
C ALA A 275 14.97 10.60 0.57
N GLU A 276 14.73 9.42 -0.02
CA GLU A 276 15.63 8.85 -1.03
C GLU A 276 15.63 9.67 -2.32
N VAL A 277 14.51 10.31 -2.63
CA VAL A 277 14.35 11.09 -3.87
C VAL A 277 14.68 12.57 -3.66
N GLU A 278 14.20 13.19 -2.58
CA GLU A 278 14.42 14.60 -2.26
C GLU A 278 15.06 14.74 -0.87
N PRO A 279 16.36 14.35 -0.69
CA PRO A 279 17.01 14.31 0.62
C PRO A 279 17.14 15.68 1.29
N ARG A 280 17.11 16.77 0.51
CA ARG A 280 17.26 18.15 0.97
C ARG A 280 15.94 18.91 1.16
N ASN A 281 14.79 18.24 0.99
CA ASN A 281 13.49 18.88 1.17
C ASN A 281 13.17 19.07 2.67
N ALA A 282 13.33 20.31 3.16
CA ALA A 282 13.10 20.65 4.57
C ALA A 282 11.63 20.48 5.00
N ALA A 283 10.66 20.75 4.12
CA ALA A 283 9.24 20.54 4.42
C ALA A 283 8.93 19.06 4.68
N ARG A 284 9.57 18.17 3.91
CA ARG A 284 9.49 16.72 4.10
C ARG A 284 10.08 16.29 5.44
N GLU A 285 11.25 16.79 5.81
CA GLU A 285 11.88 16.45 7.08
C GLU A 285 11.05 16.91 8.28
N ASN A 286 10.55 18.16 8.24
CA ASN A 286 9.67 18.68 9.29
C ASN A 286 8.40 17.82 9.44
N LYS A 287 7.77 17.42 8.32
CA LYS A 287 6.60 16.54 8.37
C LYS A 287 6.96 15.15 8.91
N TYR A 288 8.14 14.62 8.57
CA TYR A 288 8.60 13.33 9.08
C TYR A 288 8.78 13.32 10.60
N GLN A 289 9.39 14.37 11.17
CA GLN A 289 9.52 14.49 12.62
C GLN A 289 8.16 14.57 13.32
N TRP A 290 7.21 15.32 12.75
CA TRP A 290 5.83 15.36 13.25
C TRP A 290 5.17 13.98 13.18
N VAL A 291 5.28 13.26 12.06
CA VAL A 291 4.74 11.91 11.91
C VAL A 291 5.32 10.94 12.95
N LEU A 292 6.64 10.98 13.19
CA LEU A 292 7.27 10.15 14.22
C LEU A 292 6.70 10.44 15.62
N GLN A 293 6.46 11.71 15.95
CA GLN A 293 5.85 12.10 17.22
C GLN A 293 4.41 11.56 17.35
N GLN A 294 3.59 11.74 16.32
CA GLN A 294 2.21 11.24 16.29
C GLN A 294 2.17 9.71 16.43
N ARG A 295 2.96 9.00 15.62
CA ARG A 295 2.99 7.52 15.62
C ARG A 295 3.59 6.95 16.91
N GLY A 296 4.54 7.65 17.54
CA GLY A 296 5.06 7.30 18.86
C GLY A 296 3.97 7.29 19.95
N GLN A 297 2.94 8.13 19.79
CA GLN A 297 1.75 8.19 20.65
C GLN A 297 0.57 7.37 20.11
N LYS A 298 0.77 6.60 19.02
CA LYS A 298 -0.27 5.87 18.28
C LYS A 298 -1.40 6.75 17.73
N LEU A 299 -1.15 8.04 17.54
CA LEU A 299 -2.13 8.97 16.97
C LEU A 299 -2.22 8.81 15.45
N CYS A 300 -3.40 9.09 14.91
CA CYS A 300 -3.63 9.25 13.48
C CYS A 300 -2.76 10.38 12.91
N THR A 301 -2.20 10.19 11.71
CA THR A 301 -1.46 11.26 10.99
C THR A 301 -2.35 12.05 10.03
N SER A 302 -3.59 11.62 9.84
CA SER A 302 -4.60 12.33 9.04
C SER A 302 -5.40 13.30 9.92
N PRO A 303 -5.88 14.43 9.36
CA PRO A 303 -5.65 14.86 7.98
C PRO A 303 -4.32 15.62 7.81
N SER A 304 -3.86 15.73 6.56
CA SER A 304 -2.95 16.81 6.12
C SER A 304 -3.74 17.85 5.29
N THR A 305 -3.04 18.81 4.67
CA THR A 305 -3.64 19.75 3.72
C THR A 305 -3.05 19.59 2.32
N ILE A 306 -3.81 19.94 1.27
CA ILE A 306 -3.30 19.94 -0.11
C ILE A 306 -2.07 20.87 -0.26
N ARG A 307 -2.04 22.00 0.47
CA ARG A 307 -0.85 22.87 0.55
C ARG A 307 0.38 22.12 1.03
N GLU A 308 0.29 21.43 2.15
CA GLU A 308 1.40 20.66 2.72
C GLU A 308 1.87 19.56 1.76
N GLU A 309 0.93 18.80 1.18
CA GLU A 309 1.29 17.72 0.26
C GLU A 309 2.04 18.22 -0.98
N LYS A 310 1.68 19.39 -1.52
CA LYS A 310 2.43 20.00 -2.64
C LYS A 310 3.89 20.32 -2.28
N LEU A 311 4.22 20.48 -1.00
CA LEU A 311 5.58 20.79 -0.55
C LEU A 311 6.48 19.56 -0.42
N TYR A 312 5.95 18.43 0.06
CA TYR A 312 6.78 17.25 0.38
C TYR A 312 6.38 15.94 -0.33
N ASN A 313 5.21 15.87 -0.95
CA ASN A 313 4.77 14.64 -1.62
C ASN A 313 5.39 14.56 -3.02
N PRO A 314 6.34 13.66 -3.28
CA PRO A 314 7.02 13.60 -4.58
C PRO A 314 6.04 13.33 -5.73
N PHE A 315 4.91 12.67 -5.47
CA PHE A 315 3.91 12.36 -6.48
C PHE A 315 3.03 13.56 -6.89
N LEU A 316 2.91 14.59 -6.03
CA LEU A 316 2.28 15.87 -6.39
C LEU A 316 3.30 16.90 -6.93
N ARG A 317 4.59 16.56 -6.88
CA ARG A 317 5.71 17.39 -7.34
C ARG A 317 6.26 16.93 -8.70
N SER A 318 5.51 16.17 -9.48
CA SER A 318 5.94 15.66 -10.80
C SER A 318 6.31 16.75 -11.81
N HIS A 319 5.95 18.01 -11.55
CA HIS A 319 6.32 19.20 -12.33
C HIS A 319 7.62 19.88 -11.84
N SER A 320 8.18 19.48 -10.71
CA SER A 320 9.33 20.12 -10.07
C SER A 320 10.64 19.79 -10.79
N ALA A 321 11.37 20.82 -11.20
CA ALA A 321 12.70 20.68 -11.79
C ALA A 321 13.69 20.02 -10.81
N GLU A 322 13.57 20.29 -9.51
CA GLU A 322 14.41 19.65 -8.47
C GLU A 322 14.21 18.13 -8.45
N LEU A 323 12.96 17.70 -8.60
CA LEU A 323 12.61 16.27 -8.64
C LEU A 323 13.12 15.61 -9.92
N HIS A 324 13.02 16.29 -11.07
CA HIS A 324 13.55 15.81 -12.34
C HIS A 324 15.06 15.59 -12.26
N LEU A 325 15.80 16.57 -11.73
CA LEU A 325 17.23 16.47 -11.50
C LEU A 325 17.58 15.32 -10.56
N ALA A 326 16.86 15.16 -9.45
CA ALA A 326 17.10 14.08 -8.50
C ALA A 326 16.83 12.68 -9.07
N LEU A 327 15.90 12.57 -10.02
CA LEU A 327 15.64 11.33 -10.73
C LEU A 327 16.60 11.08 -11.90
N GLY A 328 17.36 12.09 -12.32
CA GLY A 328 18.21 12.03 -13.51
C GLY A 328 17.39 12.04 -14.80
N LEU A 329 16.22 12.67 -14.80
CA LEU A 329 15.31 12.74 -15.95
C LEU A 329 15.37 14.12 -16.58
N GLN A 330 15.42 14.15 -17.91
CA GLN A 330 15.29 15.36 -18.72
C GLN A 330 14.21 15.13 -19.76
N GLN A 331 13.51 16.21 -20.13
CA GLN A 331 12.53 16.18 -21.21
C GLN A 331 13.25 16.01 -22.54
N PHE A 332 12.76 15.13 -23.41
CA PHE A 332 13.29 14.98 -24.76
C PHE A 332 12.80 16.13 -25.67
N GLN A 333 13.55 16.40 -26.75
CA GLN A 333 13.30 17.56 -27.62
C GLN A 333 11.86 17.64 -28.17
N ASP A 334 11.24 16.51 -28.47
CA ASP A 334 9.89 16.41 -29.04
C ASP A 334 8.85 15.82 -28.06
N GLU A 335 9.19 15.68 -26.77
CA GLU A 335 8.29 15.11 -25.77
C GLU A 335 7.34 16.17 -25.21
N ASP A 336 6.03 15.89 -25.24
CA ASP A 336 5.04 16.77 -24.62
C ASP A 336 5.22 16.85 -23.09
N TRP A 337 4.94 18.01 -22.50
CA TRP A 337 5.13 18.24 -21.07
C TRP A 337 4.31 17.26 -20.19
N THR A 338 3.09 16.93 -20.60
CA THR A 338 2.25 15.97 -19.87
C THR A 338 2.84 14.56 -19.96
N GLN A 339 3.35 14.18 -21.12
CA GLN A 339 4.02 12.89 -21.31
C GLN A 339 5.31 12.79 -20.48
N PHE A 340 6.10 13.86 -20.45
CA PHE A 340 7.29 13.92 -19.62
C PHE A 340 6.96 13.76 -18.13
N ARG A 341 5.95 14.48 -17.63
CA ARG A 341 5.48 14.32 -16.23
C ARG A 341 4.95 12.92 -15.95
N ALA A 342 4.31 12.27 -16.92
CA ALA A 342 3.83 10.89 -16.78
C ALA A 342 5.03 9.92 -16.66
N ARG A 343 6.09 10.12 -17.44
CA ARG A 343 7.34 9.34 -17.34
C ARG A 343 8.06 9.56 -16.00
N VAL A 344 8.06 10.80 -15.49
CA VAL A 344 8.57 11.12 -14.14
C VAL A 344 7.77 10.36 -13.07
N LEU A 345 6.43 10.37 -13.17
CA LEU A 345 5.56 9.64 -12.25
C LEU A 345 5.77 8.13 -12.32
N GLU A 346 5.94 7.58 -13.53
CA GLU A 346 6.22 6.15 -13.74
C GLU A 346 7.52 5.73 -13.05
N GLU A 347 8.60 6.50 -13.24
CA GLU A 347 9.89 6.21 -12.63
C GLU A 347 9.82 6.33 -11.09
N LEU A 348 9.15 7.35 -10.55
CA LEU A 348 8.90 7.47 -9.11
C LEU A 348 8.16 6.26 -8.55
N ARG A 349 7.09 5.84 -9.24
CA ARG A 349 6.27 4.71 -8.81
C ARG A 349 7.05 3.42 -8.83
N LYS A 350 7.83 3.19 -9.89
CA LYS A 350 8.73 2.04 -10.03
C LYS A 350 9.77 2.00 -8.90
N ARG A 351 10.42 3.12 -8.58
CA ARG A 351 11.35 3.21 -7.44
C ARG A 351 10.65 2.91 -6.12
N LYS A 352 9.45 3.46 -5.89
CA LYS A 352 8.69 3.18 -4.67
C LYS A 352 8.20 1.73 -4.56
N ASP A 353 7.89 1.08 -5.67
CA ASP A 353 7.44 -0.31 -5.67
C ASP A 353 8.57 -1.30 -5.37
N LEU A 354 9.81 -0.95 -5.75
CA LEU A 354 11.02 -1.68 -5.40
C LEU A 354 11.59 -1.28 -4.03
N TYR A 355 11.17 -0.16 -3.48
CA TYR A 355 11.64 0.35 -2.19
C TYR A 355 11.32 -0.63 -1.06
N ASN A 356 12.35 -1.08 -0.34
CA ASN A 356 12.22 -2.00 0.78
C ASN A 356 12.85 -1.40 2.04
N ARG A 357 11.99 -0.99 2.99
CA ARG A 357 12.36 -0.40 4.29
C ARG A 357 13.40 -1.21 5.07
N ARG A 358 13.42 -2.55 4.94
CA ARG A 358 14.30 -3.43 5.74
C ARG A 358 15.77 -3.37 5.33
N VAL A 359 16.06 -3.02 4.08
CA VAL A 359 17.45 -2.92 3.59
C VAL A 359 18.13 -1.68 4.19
N LEU A 360 17.39 -0.60 4.37
CA LEU A 360 17.90 0.66 4.92
C LEU A 360 17.97 0.66 6.44
N SER A 361 17.05 0.01 7.17
CA SER A 361 17.17 -0.10 8.63
C SER A 361 18.45 -0.84 9.06
N TYR A 362 18.87 -1.86 8.29
CA TYR A 362 20.12 -2.57 8.51
C TYR A 362 21.34 -1.69 8.20
N ASN A 363 21.33 -0.99 7.06
CA ASN A 363 22.43 -0.11 6.68
C ASN A 363 22.55 1.13 7.59
N SER A 364 21.43 1.74 7.98
CA SER A 364 21.39 2.86 8.94
C SER A 364 21.84 2.43 10.35
N TRP A 365 21.48 1.22 10.81
CA TRP A 365 21.98 0.67 12.07
C TRP A 365 23.49 0.42 12.00
N LYS A 366 23.97 -0.15 10.89
CA LYS A 366 25.39 -0.44 10.66
C LYS A 366 26.22 0.85 10.59
N PHE A 367 25.74 1.89 9.90
CA PHE A 367 26.41 3.19 9.83
C PHE A 367 26.43 3.94 11.18
N LYS A 368 25.33 3.91 11.95
CA LYS A 368 25.28 4.53 13.29
C LYS A 368 26.21 3.83 14.29
N ASN A 369 26.38 2.50 14.20
CA ASN A 369 27.24 1.76 15.14
C ASN A 369 28.71 1.71 14.72
N LEU A 370 29.03 1.89 13.44
CA LEU A 370 30.42 2.04 12.99
C LEU A 370 31.00 3.43 13.29
N SER A 371 30.14 4.45 13.46
CA SER A 371 30.55 5.82 13.79
C SER A 371 30.60 6.13 15.29
N ALA A 372 29.94 5.31 16.14
CA ALA A 372 29.82 5.58 17.58
C ALA A 372 30.87 4.90 18.48
N GLY A 373 31.74 4.01 17.97
CA GLY A 373 32.86 3.48 18.75
C GLY A 373 32.51 2.75 20.07
N GLU A 374 31.27 2.32 20.28
CA GLU A 374 30.86 1.65 21.53
C GLU A 374 31.04 0.13 21.49
N PRO A 375 31.47 -0.51 22.59
CA PRO A 375 31.65 -1.95 22.66
C PRO A 375 30.30 -2.68 22.77
N LYS A 376 30.20 -3.83 22.10
CA LYS A 376 29.00 -4.70 22.08
C LYS A 376 28.53 -5.04 23.51
N PRO A 377 27.21 -5.02 23.80
CA PRO A 377 26.71 -5.48 25.09
C PRO A 377 26.84 -7.00 25.22
N ASN A 378 27.39 -7.43 26.35
CA ASN A 378 27.42 -8.83 26.78
C ASN A 378 25.99 -9.37 26.94
N ARG A 379 25.52 -10.11 25.94
CA ARG A 379 24.50 -11.14 26.11
C ARG A 379 25.14 -12.48 25.77
N THR A 380 25.16 -13.36 26.75
CA THR A 380 25.55 -14.77 26.59
C THR A 380 24.56 -15.45 25.63
N PHE A 381 24.98 -15.59 24.38
CA PHE A 381 24.30 -16.45 23.41
C PHE A 381 24.79 -17.89 23.58
N SER A 382 23.86 -18.80 23.81
CA SER A 382 24.10 -20.25 23.76
C SER A 382 24.55 -20.63 22.35
N THR A 383 25.47 -21.58 22.24
CA THR A 383 26.15 -22.05 21.00
C THR A 383 25.23 -22.66 19.94
N ARG A 384 23.90 -22.55 20.07
CA ARG A 384 22.92 -22.89 19.04
C ARG A 384 22.56 -21.73 18.10
N ASP A 385 22.89 -20.48 18.45
CA ASP A 385 22.46 -19.31 17.66
C ASP A 385 23.52 -18.79 16.67
N ILE A 386 24.72 -19.37 16.62
CA ILE A 386 25.83 -18.88 15.77
C ILE A 386 25.94 -19.64 14.43
N PHE A 387 25.22 -20.75 14.23
CA PHE A 387 25.32 -21.55 13.01
C PHE A 387 24.32 -21.20 11.89
N ALA A 388 23.53 -20.13 12.02
CA ALA A 388 22.44 -19.83 11.07
C ALA A 388 22.66 -18.63 10.12
N GLU A 389 23.79 -17.90 10.19
CA GLU A 389 23.92 -16.63 9.44
C GLU A 389 25.11 -16.51 8.46
N ASN A 390 25.82 -17.59 8.13
CA ASN A 390 26.84 -17.53 7.08
C ASN A 390 26.84 -18.77 6.18
N LEU A 391 26.02 -18.74 5.11
CA LEU A 391 26.37 -19.27 3.79
C LEU A 391 25.26 -18.94 2.78
N HIS A 392 25.55 -18.10 1.79
CA HIS A 392 25.43 -18.43 0.36
C HIS A 392 25.63 -17.18 -0.51
N ILE A 393 26.90 -16.89 -0.75
CA ILE A 393 27.37 -16.44 -2.06
C ILE A 393 27.51 -17.71 -2.92
N SER A 394 26.85 -17.75 -4.07
CA SER A 394 27.17 -18.60 -5.24
C SER A 394 26.34 -18.05 -6.40
N ILE A 395 26.91 -17.28 -7.33
CA ILE A 395 27.68 -17.78 -8.48
C ILE A 395 26.92 -18.93 -9.15
N CYS A 396 26.13 -18.58 -10.17
CA CYS A 396 25.52 -19.54 -11.09
C CYS A 396 26.59 -20.07 -12.04
N ILE A 397 27.01 -21.32 -11.85
CA ILE A 397 27.62 -22.13 -12.92
C ILE A 397 26.72 -23.36 -13.08
N PHE A 398 26.14 -23.50 -14.27
CA PHE A 398 25.32 -24.65 -14.67
C PHE A 398 26.14 -25.94 -14.66
N PRO A 399 25.56 -27.08 -14.25
CA PRO A 399 25.93 -28.38 -14.78
C PRO A 399 24.89 -28.85 -15.79
N VAL A 400 25.35 -28.96 -17.03
CA VAL A 400 24.74 -29.75 -18.11
C VAL A 400 24.80 -31.23 -17.69
N PHE A 401 23.67 -31.93 -17.75
CA PHE A 401 23.66 -33.39 -17.71
C PHE A 401 24.24 -33.93 -19.03
N VAL A 402 25.43 -34.51 -18.99
CA VAL A 402 25.96 -35.34 -20.07
C VAL A 402 25.96 -36.79 -19.59
N VAL A 403 25.24 -37.63 -20.34
CA VAL A 403 25.22 -39.09 -20.22
C VAL A 403 26.61 -39.63 -20.53
N ALA A 404 27.22 -40.36 -19.60
CA ALA A 404 28.50 -41.04 -19.81
C ALA A 404 28.31 -42.32 -20.63
N LEU A 405 28.99 -42.39 -21.78
CA LEU A 405 29.29 -43.65 -22.48
C LEU A 405 30.76 -44.03 -22.22
N HIS A 406 30.96 -45.32 -22.04
CA HIS A 406 32.20 -46.03 -21.69
C HIS A 406 33.42 -45.72 -22.56
N GLY A 407 34.62 -45.80 -21.95
CA GLY A 407 35.88 -45.90 -22.70
C GLY A 407 37.17 -45.87 -21.84
N GLN A 408 37.51 -47.03 -21.25
CA GLN A 408 38.87 -47.59 -21.04
C GLN A 408 40.08 -46.70 -20.61
N GLN A 409 40.69 -47.16 -19.50
CA GLN A 409 42.12 -47.43 -19.26
C GLN A 409 43.05 -46.46 -18.47
N HIS A 410 43.57 -47.03 -17.37
CA HIS A 410 44.85 -46.84 -16.65
C HIS A 410 45.10 -45.47 -15.98
N THR A 411 45.57 -45.30 -14.74
CA THR A 411 46.42 -46.13 -13.87
C THR A 411 46.29 -45.62 -12.41
N VAL A 412 46.57 -46.47 -11.42
CA VAL A 412 46.46 -46.25 -9.97
C VAL A 412 47.68 -45.52 -9.39
N GLN A 413 47.48 -44.56 -8.48
CA GLN A 413 48.32 -44.40 -7.28
C GLN A 413 47.64 -43.64 -6.14
N LYS A 414 47.95 -44.06 -4.91
CA LYS A 414 47.28 -43.80 -3.63
C LYS A 414 47.54 -42.39 -3.04
N VAL A 415 46.46 -41.90 -2.41
CA VAL A 415 46.28 -40.97 -1.28
C VAL A 415 47.48 -40.68 -0.36
N GLN A 416 47.73 -39.39 -0.06
CA GLN A 416 47.83 -38.85 1.31
C GLN A 416 47.77 -37.31 1.33
N THR A 417 46.90 -36.79 2.21
CA THR A 417 46.70 -35.39 2.61
C THR A 417 47.88 -34.82 3.40
N VAL A 418 48.29 -33.56 3.16
CA VAL A 418 48.57 -32.52 4.18
C VAL A 418 48.53 -31.10 3.53
N GLY A 419 47.71 -30.24 4.12
CA GLY A 419 47.86 -28.80 4.42
C GLY A 419 48.72 -27.81 3.59
N THR A 420 48.17 -26.58 3.59
CA THR A 420 48.80 -25.24 3.50
C THR A 420 49.18 -24.70 2.11
N TYR A 421 48.57 -23.57 1.70
CA TYR A 421 49.10 -22.19 1.68
C TYR A 421 48.15 -21.26 0.89
N CYS A 422 47.73 -20.14 1.48
CA CYS A 422 48.09 -18.75 1.11
C CYS A 422 47.98 -18.37 -0.38
N VAL A 423 47.25 -17.28 -0.67
CA VAL A 423 47.63 -16.10 -1.50
C VAL A 423 46.44 -15.13 -1.39
N ALA A 424 46.53 -14.08 -0.58
CA ALA A 424 47.04 -12.73 -0.88
C ALA A 424 46.06 -11.86 -1.68
N ILE A 425 45.59 -10.81 -1.00
CA ILE A 425 44.81 -9.69 -1.50
C ILE A 425 45.77 -8.75 -2.24
N HIS A 426 45.36 -8.25 -3.40
CA HIS A 426 45.89 -7.00 -3.94
C HIS A 426 44.77 -5.97 -4.02
N LEU A 427 45.00 -4.89 -3.27
CA LEU A 427 44.30 -3.62 -3.34
C LEU A 427 44.86 -2.84 -4.52
N ILE A 428 44.00 -2.41 -5.44
CA ILE A 428 43.87 -1.01 -5.88
C ILE A 428 42.37 -0.72 -6.00
#